data_AF-A0A935QVG1-F1
#
_entry.id   AF-A0A935QVG1-F1
#
_cell.length_a   1.000
_cell.length_b   1.000
_cell.length_c   1.000
_cell.angle_alpha   90.00
_cell.angle_beta   90.00
_cell.angle_gamma   90.00
#
_symmetry.space_group_name_H-M   'P 1'
#
loop_
_entity.id
_entity.type
_entity.pdbx_description
1 polymer ?
#
loop_
_entity_poly.entity_id
_entity_poly.type
_entity_poly.pdbx_seq_one_letter_code
_entity_poly.pdbx_strand_id
1 'polypeptide(L)'
;MSVTKAESDWAAFKVPSLRNVAKSAPYFHDGSVADLKGAVRLMAAGGVPNKNLSPLMVDRGLTDADLDSIVAFLGALDCGKGLEQPTLP
;
A
#
# COMPACT_ATOMS: atom_id res chain seq x y z
N MET A 1 -2.84 -23.49 -10.25
CA MET A 1 -2.13 -22.58 -9.33
C MET A 1 -1.15 -23.40 -8.52
N SER A 2 0.15 -23.11 -8.62
CA SER A 2 1.19 -23.83 -7.87
C SER A 2 1.58 -23.00 -6.65
N VAL A 3 1.61 -23.62 -5.48
CA VAL A 3 2.11 -23.01 -4.23
C VAL A 3 3.55 -23.47 -4.04
N THR A 4 4.45 -22.56 -3.69
CA THR A 4 5.90 -22.82 -3.65
C THR A 4 6.31 -23.79 -2.54
N LYS A 5 5.53 -23.87 -1.44
CA LYS A 5 5.77 -24.68 -0.23
C LYS A 5 7.06 -24.35 0.53
N ALA A 6 7.81 -23.32 0.11
CA ALA A 6 8.95 -22.85 0.86
C ALA A 6 8.45 -22.07 2.10
N GLU A 7 8.99 -22.41 3.28
CA GLU A 7 8.71 -21.70 4.53
C GLU A 7 8.97 -20.18 4.42
N SER A 8 9.97 -19.78 3.64
CA SER A 8 10.34 -18.38 3.38
C SER A 8 9.25 -17.58 2.66
N ASP A 9 8.39 -18.25 1.89
CA ASP A 9 7.38 -17.58 1.07
C ASP A 9 6.07 -17.40 1.82
N TRP A 10 5.96 -17.96 3.02
CA TRP A 10 4.81 -17.75 3.89
C TRP A 10 4.70 -16.26 4.23
N ALA A 11 3.51 -15.68 4.01
CA ALA A 11 3.21 -14.26 4.18
C ALA A 11 4.09 -13.30 3.33
N ALA A 12 4.72 -13.78 2.26
CA ALA A 12 5.38 -12.92 1.30
C ALA A 12 4.33 -12.24 0.40
N PHE A 13 4.39 -10.91 0.30
CA PHE A 13 3.52 -10.13 -0.56
C PHE A 13 4.32 -9.30 -1.56
N LYS A 14 3.79 -9.16 -2.77
CA LYS A 14 4.33 -8.24 -3.76
C LYS A 14 4.08 -6.80 -3.32
N VAL A 15 5.11 -5.96 -3.41
CA VAL A 15 4.95 -4.50 -3.24
C VAL A 15 4.12 -3.95 -4.40
N PRO A 16 2.94 -3.35 -4.15
CA PRO A 16 2.10 -2.79 -5.20
C PRO A 16 2.68 -1.50 -5.77
N SER A 17 2.25 -1.14 -6.98
CA SER A 17 2.47 0.22 -7.51
C SER A 17 1.70 1.23 -6.67
N LEU A 18 2.27 2.41 -6.45
CA LEU A 18 1.62 3.51 -5.73
C LEU A 18 0.98 4.56 -6.64
N ARG A 19 0.97 4.35 -7.97
CA ARG A 19 0.24 5.22 -8.89
C ARG A 19 -1.27 5.09 -8.66
N ASN A 20 -1.97 6.23 -8.59
CA ASN A 20 -3.39 6.32 -8.26
C ASN A 20 -3.78 5.77 -6.87
N VAL A 21 -2.83 5.64 -5.94
CA VAL A 21 -3.10 5.04 -4.62
C VAL A 21 -4.10 5.87 -3.79
N ALA A 22 -4.19 7.17 -4.03
CA ALA A 22 -5.17 8.03 -3.36
C ALA A 22 -6.62 7.71 -3.74
N LYS A 23 -6.85 6.98 -4.84
CA LYS A 23 -8.18 6.65 -5.39
C LYS A 23 -8.54 5.17 -5.32
N SER A 24 -7.71 4.35 -4.68
CA SER A 24 -7.84 2.88 -4.69
C SER A 24 -8.14 2.29 -3.31
N ALA A 25 -8.77 3.05 -2.43
CA ALA A 25 -9.23 2.52 -1.15
C ALA A 25 -10.27 1.40 -1.35
N PRO A 26 -10.36 0.41 -0.44
CA PRO A 26 -9.52 0.21 0.75
C PRO A 26 -8.14 -0.39 0.44
N TYR A 27 -7.23 -0.34 1.42
CA TYR A 27 -5.80 -0.65 1.27
C TYR A 27 -5.43 -2.05 1.77
N PHE A 28 -4.27 -2.53 1.30
CA PHE A 28 -3.72 -3.88 1.49
C PHE A 28 -4.48 -4.97 0.73
N HIS A 29 -3.93 -6.19 0.76
CA HIS A 29 -4.40 -7.31 -0.05
C HIS A 29 -5.80 -7.82 0.35
N ASP A 30 -6.22 -7.51 1.58
CA ASP A 30 -7.49 -7.90 2.19
C ASP A 30 -8.45 -6.71 2.36
N GLY A 31 -8.03 -5.50 1.96
CA GLY A 31 -8.84 -4.29 2.15
C GLY A 31 -9.04 -3.90 3.61
N SER A 32 -8.15 -4.32 4.52
CA SER A 32 -8.30 -4.13 5.97
C SER A 32 -8.24 -2.67 6.45
N VAL A 33 -7.69 -1.75 5.65
CA VAL A 33 -7.54 -0.35 6.05
C VAL A 33 -8.31 0.58 5.12
N ALA A 34 -9.20 1.38 5.69
CA ALA A 34 -10.16 2.19 4.93
C ALA A 34 -9.56 3.43 4.28
N ASP A 35 -8.55 4.06 4.90
CA ASP A 35 -8.01 5.35 4.48
C ASP A 35 -6.49 5.35 4.27
N LEU A 36 -6.02 6.27 3.40
CA LEU A 36 -4.63 6.30 2.97
C LEU A 36 -3.67 6.63 4.12
N LYS A 37 -4.08 7.54 5.03
CA LYS A 37 -3.25 7.96 6.16
C LYS A 37 -3.03 6.81 7.13
N GLY A 38 -4.06 6.01 7.39
CA GLY A 38 -3.97 4.78 8.16
C GLY A 38 -3.03 3.76 7.52
N ALA A 39 -3.09 3.59 6.19
CA ALA A 39 -2.20 2.69 5.48
C ALA A 39 -0.73 3.14 5.56
N VAL A 40 -0.47 4.44 5.36
CA VAL A 40 0.87 5.02 5.50
C VAL A 40 1.38 4.88 6.93
N ARG A 41 0.54 5.16 7.94
CA ARG A 41 0.89 5.01 9.36
C ARG A 41 1.27 3.57 9.70
N LEU A 42 0.50 2.57 9.25
CA LEU A 42 0.80 1.16 9.50
C LEU A 42 2.18 0.78 8.92
N MET A 43 2.47 1.21 7.69
CA MET A 43 3.78 0.95 7.07
C MET A 43 4.92 1.70 7.77
N ALA A 44 4.69 2.95 8.19
CA ALA A 44 5.66 3.76 8.92
C ALA A 44 5.98 3.19 10.31
N ALA A 45 5.02 2.56 10.97
CA ALA A 45 5.19 1.89 12.26
C ALA A 45 5.87 0.50 12.17
N GLY A 46 6.33 0.10 10.98
CA GLY A 46 7.01 -1.19 10.78
C GLY A 46 6.09 -2.35 10.36
N GLY A 47 4.86 -2.07 9.93
CA GLY A 47 3.96 -3.09 9.41
C GLY A 47 3.41 -4.05 10.46
N VAL A 48 2.95 -5.23 10.02
CA VAL A 48 2.39 -6.27 10.90
C VAL A 48 3.47 -7.31 11.23
N PRO A 49 3.81 -7.52 12.52
CA PRO A 49 4.80 -8.50 12.94
C PRO A 49 4.47 -9.91 12.44
N ASN A 50 5.47 -10.59 11.89
CA ASN A 50 5.36 -11.98 11.48
C ASN A 50 6.76 -12.64 11.40
N LYS A 51 6.81 -13.98 11.31
CA LYS A 51 8.07 -14.76 11.35
C LYS A 51 9.04 -14.47 10.19
N ASN A 52 8.55 -13.97 9.06
CA ASN A 52 9.32 -13.68 7.85
C ASN A 52 9.39 -12.17 7.57
N LEU A 53 9.08 -11.32 8.55
CA LEU A 53 9.06 -9.88 8.37
C LEU A 53 10.45 -9.37 7.99
N SER A 54 10.53 -8.50 6.99
CA SER A 54 11.78 -7.90 6.56
C SER A 54 12.43 -7.10 7.71
N PRO A 55 13.75 -7.18 7.92
CA PRO A 55 14.46 -6.35 8.89
C PRO A 55 14.34 -4.84 8.63
N LEU A 56 13.89 -4.43 7.44
CA LEU A 56 13.67 -3.04 7.08
C LEU A 56 12.31 -2.50 7.56
N MET A 57 11.40 -3.38 7.96
CA MET A 57 10.08 -3.05 8.50
C MET A 57 10.21 -2.77 10.00
N VAL A 58 10.75 -1.59 10.30
CA VAL A 58 10.93 -1.06 11.66
C VAL A 58 10.19 0.26 11.77
N ASP A 59 9.77 0.61 12.98
CA ASP A 59 9.18 1.91 13.27
C ASP A 59 10.15 3.02 12.87
N ARG A 60 9.64 3.96 12.08
CA ARG A 60 10.39 5.10 11.57
C ARG A 60 10.28 6.32 12.47
N GLY A 61 9.43 6.29 13.51
CA GLY A 61 9.23 7.40 14.43
C GLY A 61 8.70 8.65 13.73
N LEU A 62 7.94 8.48 12.64
CA LEU A 62 7.40 9.59 11.87
C LEU A 62 6.32 10.31 12.66
N THR A 63 6.35 11.64 12.60
CA THR A 63 5.33 12.49 13.19
C THR A 63 4.09 12.55 12.31
N ASP A 64 2.96 13.01 12.85
CA ASP A 64 1.75 13.21 12.06
C ASP A 64 1.95 14.17 10.88
N ALA A 65 2.82 15.18 11.03
CA ALA A 65 3.17 16.11 9.96
C ALA A 65 3.98 15.43 8.83
N ASP A 66 4.85 14.47 9.17
CA ASP A 66 5.57 13.67 8.18
C ASP A 66 4.60 12.76 7.42
N LEU A 67 3.65 12.14 8.13
CA LEU A 67 2.61 11.32 7.52
C LEU A 67 1.74 12.13 6.56
N ASP A 68 1.33 13.35 6.95
CA ASP A 68 0.56 14.25 6.09
C ASP A 68 1.35 14.65 4.83
N SER A 69 2.65 14.89 4.97
CA SER A 69 3.54 15.19 3.85
C SER A 69 3.65 14.00 2.87
N ILE A 70 3.75 12.78 3.40
CA ILE A 70 3.76 11.56 2.57
C ILE A 70 2.42 11.36 1.87
N VAL A 71 1.30 11.53 2.57
CA VAL A 71 -0.04 11.43 1.98
C VAL A 71 -0.22 12.45 0.86
N ALA A 72 0.23 13.70 1.07
CA ALA A 72 0.22 14.73 0.04
C ALA A 72 1.07 14.34 -1.19
N PHE A 73 2.26 13.80 -0.97
CA PHE A 73 3.11 13.30 -2.04
C PHE A 73 2.46 12.14 -2.81
N LEU A 74 1.83 11.19 -2.12
CA LEU A 74 1.13 10.07 -2.74
C LEU A 74 -0.07 10.53 -3.57
N GLY A 75 -0.77 11.59 -3.15
CA GLY A 75 -1.80 12.23 -3.95
C GLY A 75 -1.27 12.82 -5.27
N ALA A 76 -0.02 13.28 -5.30
CA ALA A 76 0.61 13.76 -6.52
C ALA A 76 0.96 12.64 -7.53
N LEU A 77 0.84 11.36 -7.14
CA LEU A 77 1.04 10.20 -8.02
C LEU A 77 -0.23 9.83 -8.82
N ASP A 78 -1.31 10.57 -8.64
CA ASP A 78 -2.54 10.39 -9.40
C ASP A 78 -2.34 10.82 -10.85
N CYS A 79 -2.68 9.93 -11.79
CA CYS A 79 -2.73 10.28 -13.19
C CYS A 79 -4.12 10.81 -13.58
N GLY A 80 -4.16 11.67 -14.59
CA GLY A 80 -5.40 12.29 -15.06
C GLY A 80 -5.53 12.21 -16.58
N LYS A 81 -6.49 11.41 -17.03
CA LYS A 81 -7.51 11.74 -18.04
C LYS A 81 -8.72 10.83 -17.77
N GLY A 82 -9.93 11.36 -17.87
CA GLY A 82 -11.14 10.53 -17.86
C GLY A 82 -11.11 9.57 -19.05
N LEU A 83 -11.61 8.35 -18.83
CA LEU A 83 -11.85 7.43 -19.93
C LEU A 83 -13.18 7.82 -20.56
N GLU A 84 -13.18 8.15 -21.85
CA GLU A 84 -14.41 8.34 -22.60
C GLU A 84 -14.96 6.97 -22.98
N GLN A 85 -16.24 6.73 -22.70
CA GLN A 85 -16.86 5.44 -22.99
C GLN A 85 -16.99 5.27 -24.51
N PRO A 86 -16.47 4.18 -25.09
CA PRO A 86 -16.63 3.94 -26.52
C PRO A 86 -18.08 3.63 -26.85
N THR A 87 -18.54 4.05 -28.03
CA THR A 87 -19.81 3.56 -28.61
C THR A 87 -19.63 2.11 -29.03
N LEU A 88 -20.40 1.20 -28.44
CA LEU A 88 -20.42 -0.22 -28.81
C LEU A 88 -21.24 -0.41 -30.10
N PRO A 89 -20.83 -1.30 -31.02
CA PRO A 89 -21.61 -1.66 -32.22
C PRO A 89 -22.90 -2.42 -31.87
#